data_AF-A0A951YHJ1-F1
#
_entry.id   AF-A0A951YHJ1-F1
#
_cell.length_a   1.000
_cell.length_b   1.000
_cell.length_c   1.000
_cell.angle_alpha   90.00
_cell.angle_beta   90.00
_cell.angle_gamma   90.00
#
_symmetry.space_group_name_H-M   'P 1'
#
loop_
_entity.id
_entity.type
_entity.pdbx_description
1 polymer ?
#
loop_
_entity_poly.entity_id
_entity_poly.type
_entity_poly.pdbx_seq_one_letter_code
_entity_poly.pdbx_strand_id
1 'polypeptide(L)' 'MFVKRTSVRSGGRQLTYLQLVESYRDGGRVRQRVVAKLGREDQLDPGDIDRLVRSLA' A
#
# COMPACT_ATOMS: atom_id res chain seq x y z
N MET A 1 -8.93 -2.89 -6.47
CA MET A 1 -7.74 -2.45 -5.69
C MET A 1 -7.32 -3.55 -4.74
N PHE A 2 -6.07 -3.56 -4.29
CA PHE A 2 -5.57 -4.53 -3.29
C PHE A 2 -4.41 -3.93 -2.47
N VAL A 3 -4.13 -4.51 -1.31
CA VAL A 3 -2.97 -4.13 -0.49
C VAL A 3 -1.75 -4.93 -0.93
N LYS A 4 -0.71 -4.25 -1.39
CA LYS A 4 0.59 -4.83 -1.67
C LYS A 4 1.46 -4.75 -0.42
N ARG A 5 2.03 -5.89 -0.03
CA ARG A 5 2.97 -6.02 1.08
C ARG A 5 4.39 -6.19 0.54
N THR A 6 5.31 -5.35 0.99
CA THR A 6 6.73 -5.45 0.62
C THR A 6 7.57 -5.60 1.88
N SER A 7 8.20 -6.76 2.04
CA SER A 7 9.07 -7.06 3.17
C SER A 7 10.54 -6.88 2.78
N VAL A 8 11.29 -6.15 3.59
CA VAL A 8 12.73 -5.96 3.44
C VAL A 8 13.42 -6.36 4.74
N ARG A 9 14.61 -6.97 4.65
CA ARG A 9 15.43 -7.27 5.83
C ARG A 9 16.47 -6.16 6.00
N SER A 10 16.51 -5.55 7.19
CA SER A 10 17.49 -4.52 7.54
C SER A 10 17.90 -4.69 9.01
N GLY A 11 19.20 -4.68 9.30
CA GLY A 11 19.71 -4.76 10.67
C GLY A 11 19.22 -5.96 11.50
N GLY A 12 19.01 -7.12 10.85
CA GLY A 12 18.49 -8.33 11.51
C GLY A 12 16.98 -8.32 11.78
N ARG A 13 16.26 -7.28 11.38
CA ARG A 13 14.80 -7.18 11.51
C ARG A 13 14.12 -7.23 10.14
N GLN A 14 12.91 -7.78 10.11
CA GLN A 14 12.03 -7.71 8.95
C GLN A 14 11.14 -6.48 9.06
N LEU A 15 11.23 -5.58 8.07
CA LEU A 15 10.37 -4.41 7.94
C LEU A 15 9.38 -4.67 6.83
N THR A 16 8.10 -4.54 7.14
CA THR A 16 7.04 -4.77 6.16
C THR A 16 6.30 -3.48 5.88
N TYR A 17 6.23 -3.10 4.62
CA TYR A 17 5.57 -1.90 4.14
C TYR A 17 4.29 -2.24 3.40
N LEU A 18 3.25 -1.45 3.63
CA LEU A 18 1.94 -1.61 3.02
C LEU A 18 1.67 -0.48 2.02
N GLN A 19 1.14 -0.86 0.85
CA GLN A 19 0.75 0.07 -0.22
C GLN A 19 -0.62 -0.31 -0.75
N LEU A 20 -1.48 0.67 -1.00
CA LEU A 20 -2.71 0.45 -1.75
C LEU A 20 -2.41 0.55 -3.25
N VAL A 21 -2.74 -0.51 -3.98
CA VAL A 21 -2.50 -0.61 -5.41
C VAL A 21 -3.81 -0.76 -6.16
N GLU A 22 -3.93 -0.03 -7.26
CA GLU A 22 -5.04 -0.12 -8.20
C GLU A 22 -4.56 -0.72 -9.51
N SER A 23 -5.33 -1.67 -10.03
CA SER A 23 -5.20 -2.16 -11.39
C SER A 23 -6.11 -1.34 -12.31
N TYR A 24 -5.56 -0.81 -13.39
CA TYR A 24 -6.29 -0.03 -14.39
C TYR A 24 -5.94 -0.51 -15.80
N ARG A 25 -6.78 -0.20 -16.79
CA ARG A 25 -6.50 -0.50 -18.19
C ARG A 25 -5.94 0.72 -18.89
N ASP A 26 -4.85 0.53 -19.61
CA ASP A 26 -4.20 1.54 -20.44
C ASP A 26 -3.77 0.89 -21.77
N GLY A 27 -4.32 1.40 -22.88
CA GLY A 27 -4.04 0.86 -24.22
C GLY A 27 -4.31 -0.64 -24.36
N GLY A 28 -5.39 -1.14 -23.73
CA GLY A 28 -5.74 -2.56 -23.76
C GLY A 28 -4.90 -3.47 -22.86
N ARG A 29 -3.90 -2.93 -22.15
CA ARG A 29 -3.09 -3.68 -21.18
C ARG A 29 -3.53 -3.37 -19.75
N VAL A 30 -3.54 -4.37 -18.88
CA VAL A 30 -3.75 -4.17 -17.45
C VAL A 30 -2.44 -3.69 -16.84
N ARG A 31 -2.47 -2.52 -16.21
CA ARG A 31 -1.35 -1.92 -15.47
C ARG A 31 -1.72 -1.75 -14.00
N GLN A 32 -0.71 -1.53 -13.17
CA GLN A 32 -0.89 -1.27 -11.75
C GLN A 32 -0.25 0.08 -11.39
N ARG A 33 -0.90 0.84 -10.50
CA ARG A 33 -0.34 2.05 -9.89
C ARG A 33 -0.52 2.03 -8.38
N VAL A 34 0.44 2.60 -7.66
CA VAL A 34 0.31 2.84 -6.23
C VAL A 34 -0.60 4.05 -6.05
N VAL A 35 -1.68 3.87 -5.30
CA VAL A 35 -2.64 4.93 -4.97
C VAL A 35 -2.27 5.59 -3.64
N ALA A 36 -1.79 4.80 -2.68
CA ALA A 36 -1.34 5.30 -1.38
C ALA A 36 -0.23 4.43 -0.79
N LYS A 37 0.65 5.05 0.00
CA LYS A 37 1.60 4.36 0.86
C LYS A 37 1.04 4.41 2.28
N LEU A 38 0.80 3.24 2.88
CA LEU A 38 0.23 3.16 4.22
C LEU A 38 1.32 3.17 5.30
N GLY A 39 2.59 3.06 4.89
CA GLY A 39 3.72 3.03 5.81
C GLY A 39 4.08 1.62 6.25
N ARG A 40 4.65 1.50 7.44
CA ARG A 40 5.10 0.22 8.01
C ARG A 40 3.96 -0.48 8.71
N GLU A 41 3.81 -1.78 8.43
CA GLU A 41 2.77 -2.62 9.02
C GLU A 41 2.81 -2.60 10.55
N ASP A 42 4.00 -2.62 11.15
CA ASP A 42 4.19 -2.62 12.60
C ASP A 42 4.05 -1.24 13.24
N GLN A 43 3.82 -0.20 12.45
CA GLN A 43 3.65 1.19 12.90
C GLN A 43 2.33 1.79 12.42
N LEU A 44 1.42 0.97 11.86
CA LEU A 44 0.16 1.46 11.31
C LEU A 44 -0.75 1.91 12.45
N ASP A 45 -1.14 3.19 12.44
CA ASP A 45 -2.18 3.71 13.33
C ASP A 45 -3.57 3.45 12.68
N PRO A 46 -4.59 2.99 13.44
CA PRO A 46 -5.96 2.95 12.95
C PRO A 46 -6.42 4.25 12.25
N GLY A 47 -5.96 5.42 12.71
CA GLY A 47 -6.24 6.71 12.07
C GLY A 47 -5.65 6.87 10.66
N ASP A 48 -4.59 6.14 10.31
CA ASP A 48 -4.04 6.13 8.95
C ASP A 48 -4.93 5.34 7.98
N ILE A 49 -5.63 4.30 8.49
CA ILE A 49 -6.64 3.59 7.71
C ILE A 49 -7.85 4.51 7.46
N ASP A 50 -8.30 5.25 8.47
CA ASP A 50 -9.41 6.19 8.32
C ASP A 50 -9.10 7.28 7.28
N ARG A 51 -7.86 7.82 7.28
CA ARG A 51 -7.42 8.77 6.25
C ARG A 51 -7.40 8.13 4.87
N LEU A 52 -6.97 6.88 4.75
CA LEU A 52 -6.99 6.15 3.49
C LEU A 52 -8.42 6.00 2.98
N VAL A 53 -9.35 5.55 3.81
CA VAL A 53 -10.77 5.39 3.43
C VAL A 53 -11.36 6.71 2.96
N ARG A 54 -11.05 7.82 3.65
CA ARG A 54 -11.49 9.18 3.25
C ARG A 54 -10.87 9.65 1.93
N SER A 55 -9.65 9.24 1.58
CA SER A 55 -9.02 9.60 0.30
C SER A 55 -9.57 8.84 -0.92
N LEU A 56 -10.36 7.78 -0.68
CA LEU A 56 -10.93 6.91 -1.71
C LEU A 56 -12.42 7.21 -1.99
N ALA A 57 -13.07 8.00 -1.13
CA ALA A 57 -14.46 8.43 -1.25
C ALA A 57 -14.55 9.78 -1.98
#